data_AF-A0A4R6Y1Q2-F1
#
_entry.id   AF-A0A4R6Y1Q2-F1
#
_cell.length_a   1.000
_cell.length_b   1.000
_cell.length_c   1.000
_cell.angle_alpha   90.00
_cell.angle_beta   90.00
_cell.angle_gamma   90.00
#
_symmetry.space_group_name_H-M   'P 1'
#
loop_
_entity.id
_entity.type
_entity.pdbx_description
1 polymer ?
#
loop_
_entity_poly.entity_id
_entity_poly.type
_entity_poly.pdbx_seq_one_letter_code
_entity_poly.pdbx_strand_id
1 'polypeptide(L)'
;MPEWHACRRGGVILPRPYGTDLVSGSILPTNNDWKTGGVTLILYTYSCADSDVAARWRDTDLRNEFFPDLDEVKQAVLELRDEVMRSDPATPWMPVRIERIEIAPIEGPAVLTLLNEGVGPLVRAYEIVEMVD
;
A
#
# COMPACT_ATOMS: atom_id res chain seq x y z
N MET A 1 10.00 -1.80 -29.04
CA MET A 1 9.59 -0.79 -28.03
C MET A 1 10.07 -1.30 -26.70
N PRO A 2 10.91 -0.56 -25.94
CA PRO A 2 11.35 -1.03 -24.64
C PRO A 2 10.19 -0.90 -23.65
N GLU A 3 9.92 -2.01 -23.00
CA GLU A 3 9.00 -2.21 -21.89
C GLU A 3 9.60 -1.60 -20.62
N TRP A 4 9.00 -0.50 -20.13
CA TRP A 4 9.48 0.24 -18.96
C TRP A 4 9.11 -0.49 -17.67
N HIS A 5 10.08 -1.18 -17.07
CA HIS A 5 9.92 -1.99 -15.85
C HIS A 5 10.45 -1.30 -14.57
N ALA A 6 10.86 -0.02 -14.64
CA ALA A 6 11.64 0.65 -13.59
C ALA A 6 10.97 0.72 -12.20
N CYS A 7 9.63 0.71 -12.13
CA CYS A 7 8.92 0.73 -10.84
C CYS A 7 8.49 -0.64 -10.32
N ARG A 8 8.65 -1.73 -11.09
CA ARG A 8 8.27 -3.07 -10.60
C ARG A 8 9.38 -3.62 -9.74
N ARG A 9 9.14 -3.73 -8.43
CA ARG A 9 9.99 -4.47 -7.50
C ARG A 9 10.07 -5.92 -7.99
N GLY A 10 11.16 -6.25 -8.70
CA GLY A 10 11.51 -7.62 -9.04
C GLY A 10 11.60 -8.44 -7.75
N GLY A 11 10.90 -9.57 -7.72
CA GLY A 11 10.63 -10.32 -6.50
C GLY A 11 11.90 -10.76 -5.77
N VAL A 12 12.18 -10.12 -4.64
CA VAL A 12 12.98 -10.69 -3.55
C VAL A 12 12.24 -10.38 -2.24
N ILE A 13 11.66 -11.41 -1.64
CA ILE A 13 11.10 -11.35 -0.28
C ILE A 13 12.28 -11.52 0.67
N LEU A 14 12.66 -10.47 1.40
CA LEU A 14 13.46 -10.63 2.62
C LEU A 14 12.50 -10.94 3.78
N PRO A 15 12.68 -12.04 4.51
CA PRO A 15 11.85 -12.33 5.67
C PRO A 15 12.20 -11.35 6.80
N ARG A 16 11.25 -10.53 7.25
CA ARG A 16 11.34 -9.88 8.57
C ARG A 16 11.05 -10.93 9.65
N PRO A 17 11.83 -10.97 10.76
CA PRO A 17 11.60 -11.91 11.84
C PRO A 17 10.32 -11.52 12.61
N TYR A 18 9.25 -12.27 12.41
CA TYR A 18 8.10 -12.25 13.31
C TYR A 18 8.48 -12.96 14.60
N GLY A 19 8.57 -12.22 15.70
CA GLY A 19 8.63 -12.78 17.04
C GLY A 19 7.30 -13.46 17.37
N THR A 20 7.32 -14.78 17.47
CA THR A 20 6.19 -15.58 17.98
C THR A 20 6.29 -15.68 19.49
N ASP A 21 5.29 -15.13 20.18
CA ASP A 21 4.83 -15.66 21.47
C ASP A 21 3.30 -15.53 21.50
N LEU A 22 2.61 -16.62 21.12
CA LEU A 22 1.17 -16.77 21.31
C LEU A 22 0.93 -17.78 22.43
N VAL A 23 0.52 -17.27 23.59
CA VAL A 23 -0.06 -18.07 24.67
C VAL A 23 -1.55 -18.26 24.40
N SER A 24 -1.99 -19.52 24.57
CA SER A 24 -3.36 -20.04 24.46
C SER A 24 -4.42 -19.27 25.24
N GLY A 25 -5.65 -19.21 24.70
CA GLY A 25 -6.87 -18.92 25.45
C GLY A 25 -8.10 -18.62 24.58
N SER A 26 -8.96 -19.63 24.37
CA SER A 26 -10.22 -19.54 23.64
C SER A 26 -11.34 -18.87 24.44
N ILE A 27 -12.06 -17.87 23.89
CA ILE A 27 -13.49 -17.59 24.15
C ILE A 27 -14.08 -16.91 22.89
N LEU A 28 -15.14 -17.49 22.30
CA LEU A 28 -15.98 -16.83 21.29
C LEU A 28 -17.13 -16.09 21.99
N PRO A 29 -17.33 -14.78 21.77
CA PRO A 29 -18.63 -14.16 22.00
C PRO A 29 -19.40 -14.07 20.68
N THR A 30 -20.51 -14.79 20.59
CA THR A 30 -21.57 -14.52 19.62
C THR A 30 -22.39 -13.33 20.13
N ASN A 31 -22.12 -12.13 19.65
CA ASN A 31 -23.08 -11.01 19.65
C ASN A 31 -22.61 -9.94 18.65
N ASN A 32 -23.32 -9.85 17.53
CA ASN A 32 -23.17 -8.81 16.50
C ASN A 32 -23.75 -7.48 17.01
N ASP A 33 -23.04 -6.81 17.91
CA ASP A 33 -23.29 -5.42 18.25
C ASP A 33 -22.14 -4.56 17.69
N TRP A 34 -22.11 -4.35 16.37
CA TRP A 34 -21.02 -3.64 15.69
C TRP A 34 -21.14 -2.11 15.74
N LYS A 35 -21.92 -1.55 16.69
CA LYS A 35 -21.93 -0.09 16.90
C LYS A 35 -20.68 0.40 17.63
N THR A 36 -19.56 0.42 16.92
CA THR A 36 -18.42 1.26 17.25
C THR A 36 -18.18 2.18 16.09
N GLY A 37 -18.38 3.49 16.30
CA GLY A 37 -18.02 4.53 15.34
C GLY A 37 -16.55 4.36 14.97
N GLY A 38 -16.31 3.75 13.82
CA GLY A 38 -14.98 3.31 13.45
C GLY A 38 -14.09 4.51 13.14
N VAL A 39 -12.85 4.46 13.62
CA VAL A 39 -11.83 5.44 13.27
C VAL A 39 -11.44 5.20 11.82
N THR A 40 -11.61 6.23 10.99
CA THR A 40 -11.12 6.20 9.62
C THR A 40 -9.61 6.03 9.60
N LEU A 41 -9.10 5.11 8.78
CA LEU A 41 -7.66 4.84 8.71
C LEU A 41 -7.03 5.64 7.59
N ILE A 42 -5.96 6.35 7.91
CA ILE A 42 -5.11 7.05 6.93
C ILE A 42 -3.91 6.16 6.65
N LEU A 43 -3.62 5.92 5.38
CA LEU A 43 -2.45 5.19 4.93
C LEU A 43 -1.77 5.98 3.81
N TYR A 44 -0.50 5.68 3.59
CA TYR A 44 0.29 6.20 2.49
C TYR A 44 0.73 5.07 1.58
N THR A 45 0.89 5.37 0.31
CA THR A 45 1.48 4.47 -0.68
C THR A 45 2.20 5.31 -1.74
N TYR A 46 2.84 4.67 -2.71
CA TYR A 46 3.50 5.37 -3.79
C TYR A 46 3.22 4.69 -5.13
N SER A 47 3.31 5.47 -6.20
CA SER A 47 3.22 4.96 -7.57
C SER A 47 4.01 5.83 -8.54
N CYS A 48 4.30 5.33 -9.73
CA CYS A 48 4.97 6.12 -10.75
C CYS A 48 4.04 7.24 -11.25
N ALA A 49 4.61 8.40 -11.58
CA ALA A 49 3.86 9.57 -12.03
C ALA A 49 3.05 9.35 -13.32
N ASP A 50 3.45 8.39 -14.15
CA ASP A 50 2.79 8.05 -15.42
C ASP A 50 1.55 7.16 -15.27
N SER A 51 1.30 6.63 -14.06
CA SER A 51 0.17 5.74 -13.82
C SER A 51 -1.17 6.49 -13.83
N ASP A 52 -2.20 5.92 -14.46
CA ASP A 52 -3.53 6.53 -14.54
C ASP A 52 -4.19 6.59 -13.16
N VAL A 53 -4.32 7.81 -12.62
CA VAL A 53 -4.98 8.08 -11.33
C VAL A 53 -6.41 7.55 -11.31
N ALA A 54 -7.15 7.68 -12.42
CA ALA A 54 -8.55 7.27 -12.49
C ALA A 54 -8.71 5.75 -12.52
N ALA A 55 -7.72 5.01 -13.01
CA ALA A 55 -7.69 3.55 -13.04
C ALA A 55 -6.99 2.93 -11.82
N ARG A 56 -6.24 3.72 -11.04
CA ARG A 56 -5.40 3.30 -9.91
C ARG A 56 -6.07 2.34 -8.93
N TRP A 57 -7.35 2.58 -8.62
CA TRP A 57 -8.14 1.78 -7.66
C TRP A 57 -9.06 0.75 -8.32
N ARG A 58 -9.05 0.66 -9.65
CA ARG A 58 -9.85 -0.32 -10.42
C ARG A 58 -9.08 -1.59 -10.74
N ASP A 59 -7.75 -1.53 -10.77
CA ASP A 59 -6.88 -2.69 -11.05
C ASP A 59 -6.37 -3.35 -9.76
N THR A 60 -6.75 -4.60 -9.57
CA THR A 60 -6.38 -5.47 -8.43
C THR A 60 -4.98 -6.08 -8.53
N ASP A 61 -4.28 -5.90 -9.66
CA ASP A 61 -2.99 -6.57 -9.94
C ASP A 61 -1.75 -5.83 -9.42
N LEU A 62 -1.89 -4.60 -8.93
CA LEU A 62 -0.77 -3.85 -8.35
C LEU A 62 -0.62 -4.23 -6.87
N ARG A 63 0.44 -4.97 -6.55
CA ARG A 63 0.93 -5.11 -5.17
C ARG A 63 1.36 -3.75 -4.65
N ASN A 64 0.43 -3.05 -4.01
CA ASN A 64 0.69 -1.79 -3.35
C ASN A 64 1.25 -2.07 -1.96
N GLU A 65 2.39 -1.45 -1.65
CA GLU A 65 2.86 -1.38 -0.26
C GLU A 65 2.19 -0.18 0.41
N PHE A 66 1.66 -0.40 1.61
CA PHE A 66 1.00 0.62 2.40
C PHE A 66 1.82 0.92 3.65
N PHE A 67 1.91 2.20 3.99
CA PHE A 67 2.68 2.72 5.11
C PHE A 67 1.75 3.51 6.04
N PRO A 68 1.97 3.47 7.36
CA PRO A 68 1.19 4.27 8.31
C PRO A 68 1.58 5.75 8.30
N ASP A 69 2.76 6.09 7.78
CA ASP A 69 3.37 7.40 7.91
C ASP A 69 4.00 7.92 6.60
N LEU A 70 4.03 9.24 6.44
CA LEU A 70 4.56 9.92 5.26
C LEU A 70 6.09 9.80 5.16
N ASP A 71 6.81 9.84 6.27
CA ASP A 71 8.27 9.74 6.26
C ASP A 71 8.72 8.31 5.93
N GLU A 72 7.96 7.29 6.37
CA GLU A 72 8.23 5.89 6.01
C GLU A 72 8.09 5.64 4.50
N VAL A 73 7.04 6.16 3.86
CA VAL A 73 6.87 6.01 2.42
C VAL A 73 7.94 6.80 1.64
N LYS A 74 8.35 7.98 2.11
CA LYS A 74 9.46 8.72 1.51
C LYS A 74 10.75 7.93 1.54
N GLN A 75 11.08 7.37 2.70
CA GLN A 75 12.27 6.55 2.85
C GLN A 75 12.23 5.33 1.91
N ALA A 76 11.08 4.66 1.81
CA ALA A 76 10.90 3.54 0.89
C ALA A 76 11.08 3.93 -0.60
N VAL A 77 10.61 5.12 -1.01
CA VAL A 77 10.78 5.63 -2.37
C VAL A 77 12.25 5.95 -2.66
N LEU A 78 12.97 6.56 -1.71
CA LEU A 78 14.40 6.84 -1.85
C LEU A 78 15.22 5.55 -1.94
N GLU A 79 14.90 4.55 -1.13
CA GLU A 79 15.54 3.23 -1.19
C GLU A 79 15.27 2.53 -2.54
N LEU A 80 14.05 2.63 -3.05
CA LEU A 80 13.71 2.13 -4.39
C LEU A 80 14.53 2.83 -5.47
N ARG A 81 14.68 4.15 -5.41
CA ARG A 81 15.51 4.91 -6.35
C ARG A 81 16.95 4.43 -6.33
N ASP A 82 17.54 4.34 -5.15
CA ASP A 82 18.94 3.93 -5.00
C ASP A 82 19.15 2.49 -5.50
N GLU A 83 18.17 1.60 -5.31
CA GLU A 83 18.17 0.24 -5.87
C GLU A 83 18.13 0.24 -7.40
N VAL A 84 17.20 0.98 -8.00
CA VAL A 84 17.06 1.06 -9.47
C VAL A 84 18.33 1.63 -10.10
N MET A 85 18.87 2.72 -9.55
CA MET A 85 20.11 3.34 -10.05
C MET A 85 21.33 2.41 -9.92
N ARG A 86 21.36 1.55 -8.89
CA ARG A 86 22.45 0.59 -8.70
C ARG A 86 22.31 -0.63 -9.60
N SER A 87 21.09 -1.10 -9.81
CA SER A 87 20.77 -2.27 -10.63
C SER A 87 20.93 -1.98 -12.13
N ASP A 88 20.50 -0.81 -12.57
CA ASP A 88 20.69 -0.34 -13.95
C ASP A 88 20.93 1.17 -13.99
N PRO A 89 22.20 1.63 -13.97
CA PRO A 89 22.55 3.04 -14.04
C PRO A 89 22.12 3.76 -15.32
N ALA A 90 21.78 3.00 -16.39
CA ALA A 90 21.30 3.57 -17.64
C ALA A 90 19.78 3.77 -17.65
N THR A 91 19.06 3.14 -16.71
CA THR A 91 17.62 3.35 -16.57
C THR A 91 17.37 4.73 -15.97
N PRO A 92 16.63 5.62 -16.66
CA PRO A 92 16.26 6.91 -16.10
C PRO A 92 15.30 6.71 -14.93
N TRP A 93 15.56 7.39 -13.82
CA TRP A 93 14.61 7.47 -12.72
C TRP A 93 13.35 8.20 -13.19
N MET A 94 12.20 7.63 -12.88
CA MET A 94 10.90 8.24 -13.14
C MET A 94 10.37 8.86 -11.85
N PRO A 95 9.81 10.09 -11.90
CA PRO A 95 9.16 10.69 -10.76
C PRO A 95 8.14 9.74 -10.12
N VAL A 96 8.19 9.64 -8.80
CA VAL A 96 7.28 8.83 -8.00
C VAL A 96 6.37 9.75 -7.21
N ARG A 97 5.07 9.49 -7.27
CA ARG A 97 4.08 10.20 -6.45
C ARG A 97 3.85 9.45 -5.16
N ILE A 98 3.78 10.20 -4.06
CA ILE A 98 3.33 9.69 -2.77
C ILE A 98 1.85 10.04 -2.63
N GLU A 99 1.07 9.02 -2.30
CA GLU A 99 -0.38 9.03 -2.26
C GLU A 99 -0.82 8.88 -0.80
N ARG A 100 -1.70 9.77 -0.34
CA ARG A 100 -2.43 9.62 0.92
C ARG A 100 -3.80 9.05 0.59
N ILE A 101 -4.15 7.97 1.28
CA ILE A 101 -5.49 7.38 1.20
C ILE A 101 -6.16 7.38 2.55
N GLU A 102 -7.46 7.55 2.49
CA GLU A 102 -8.35 7.43 3.63
C GLU A 102 -9.27 6.24 3.35
N ILE A 103 -9.25 5.23 4.21
CA ILE A 103 -10.12 4.06 4.06
C ILE A 103 -11.17 3.98 5.15
N ALA A 104 -12.31 3.42 4.80
CA ALA A 104 -13.38 3.14 5.75
C ALA A 104 -12.87 2.32 6.95
N PRO A 105 -13.48 2.50 8.14
CA PRO A 105 -13.13 1.67 9.28
C PRO A 105 -13.20 0.19 8.95
N ILE A 106 -12.20 -0.55 9.40
CA ILE A 106 -12.10 -1.99 9.15
C ILE A 106 -13.03 -2.71 10.12
N GLU A 107 -14.27 -2.90 9.68
CA GLU A 107 -15.26 -3.76 10.30
C GLU A 107 -15.32 -5.11 9.57
N GLY A 108 -16.03 -6.10 10.13
CA GLY A 108 -16.14 -7.45 9.54
C GLY A 108 -16.43 -7.46 8.03
N PRO A 109 -17.42 -6.70 7.53
CA PRO A 109 -17.68 -6.58 6.09
C PRO A 109 -16.53 -5.98 5.28
N ALA A 110 -15.82 -4.99 5.83
CA ALA A 110 -14.69 -4.34 5.16
C ALA A 110 -13.51 -5.31 4.98
N VAL A 111 -13.28 -6.22 5.93
CA VAL A 111 -12.27 -7.29 5.78
C VAL A 111 -12.61 -8.21 4.61
N LEU A 112 -13.88 -8.58 4.45
CA LEU A 112 -14.30 -9.41 3.32
C LEU A 112 -14.11 -8.69 1.99
N THR A 113 -14.46 -7.39 1.92
CA THR A 113 -14.19 -6.55 0.75
C THR A 113 -12.70 -6.49 0.43
N LEU A 114 -11.84 -6.26 1.44
CA LEU A 114 -10.38 -6.22 1.25
C LEU A 114 -9.85 -7.52 0.65
N LEU A 115 -10.31 -8.67 1.16
CA LEU A 115 -9.81 -9.98 0.72
C LEU A 115 -10.33 -10.39 -0.66
N ASN A 116 -11.58 -10.04 -1.01
CA ASN A 116 -12.21 -10.47 -2.25
C ASN A 116 -12.04 -9.49 -3.40
N GLU A 117 -12.04 -8.18 -3.11
CA GLU A 117 -12.08 -7.10 -4.10
C GLU A 117 -10.86 -6.17 -4.00
N GLY A 118 -10.02 -6.35 -2.98
CA GLY A 118 -8.87 -5.49 -2.71
C GLY A 118 -9.26 -4.21 -1.97
N VAL A 119 -8.31 -3.28 -1.90
CA VAL A 119 -8.46 -2.04 -1.14
C VAL A 119 -9.34 -1.00 -1.83
N GLY A 120 -9.48 -1.06 -3.16
CA GLY A 120 -10.16 -0.04 -3.98
C GLY A 120 -11.55 0.35 -3.46
N PRO A 121 -12.46 -0.60 -3.21
CA PRO A 121 -13.79 -0.30 -2.68
C PRO A 121 -13.82 0.29 -1.27
N LEU A 122 -12.70 0.21 -0.53
CA LEU A 122 -12.59 0.77 0.82
C LEU A 122 -12.07 2.22 0.83
N VAL A 123 -11.51 2.71 -0.29
CA VAL A 123 -10.96 4.07 -0.40
C VAL A 123 -12.10 5.09 -0.40
N ARG A 124 -12.09 5.99 0.58
CA ARG A 124 -13.03 7.11 0.73
C ARG A 124 -12.48 8.40 0.16
N ALA A 125 -11.20 8.65 0.39
CA ALA A 125 -10.50 9.80 -0.15
C ALA A 125 -9.10 9.40 -0.62
N TYR A 126 -8.64 10.11 -1.65
CA TYR A 126 -7.34 9.91 -2.28
C TYR A 126 -6.74 11.27 -2.60
N GLU A 127 -5.48 11.46 -2.25
CA GLU A 127 -4.74 12.71 -2.47
C GLU A 127 -3.30 12.38 -2.86
N ILE A 128 -2.75 13.10 -3.84
CA ILE A 128 -1.31 13.09 -4.11
C ILE A 128 -0.70 14.15 -3.21
N VAL A 129 0.10 13.74 -2.24
CA VAL A 129 0.67 14.64 -1.22
C VAL A 129 2.07 15.12 -1.57
N GLU A 130 2.82 14.35 -2.35
CA GLU A 130 4.19 14.70 -2.74
C GLU A 130 4.61 14.04 -4.05
N MET A 131 5.55 14.69 -4.75
CA MET A 131 6.27 14.16 -5.90
C MET A 131 7.75 14.06 -5.53
N VAL A 132 8.35 12.89 -5.78
CA VAL A 132 9.77 12.60 -5.50
C VAL A 132 10.49 12.35 -6.82
N ASP A 133 11.49 13.20 -7.07
CA ASP A 133 12.36 13.18 -8.26
C ASP A 133 13.78 12.63 -7.97
#